data_AF-A0A525I1B9-F1
#
_entry.id   AF-A0A525I1B9-F1
#
_cell.length_a   1.000
_cell.length_b   1.000
_cell.length_c   1.000
_cell.angle_alpha   90.00
_cell.angle_beta   90.00
_cell.angle_gamma   90.00
#
_symmetry.space_group_name_H-M   'P 1'
#
loop_
_entity.id
_entity.type
_entity.pdbx_description
1 polymer ?
#
loop_
_entity_poly.entity_id
_entity_poly.type
_entity_poly.pdbx_seq_one_letter_code
_entity_poly.pdbx_strand_id
1 'polypeptide(L)'
;DAASGGFIAPFIEPTLKWDFRVERVKSISASGHKYGLAPLGVGWVVWRDKEDLPDDLIFNVDYLGGQMPTFALNFSRPGGQIIAQYYNFLRLGREGYTRIQQACADTAQWLGGEIAKLGPLELVYDGKSALPAVCYKLKEGSNYGFTLYDLSERVRMRGWLIASYPLPANRQATIIQRILVRHGVSRDLAQLLLDDLKRALDHLQVNPVSRSGAGPTFHH
;
A
#
# COMPACT_ATOMS: atom_id res chain seq x y z
N ASP A 1 -2.93 6.59 12.21
CA ASP A 1 -1.91 6.37 11.16
C ASP A 1 -2.61 6.29 9.81
N ALA A 2 -2.33 7.23 8.92
CA ALA A 2 -2.88 7.26 7.56
C ALA A 2 -1.75 7.20 6.51
N ALA A 3 -0.65 6.49 6.79
CA ALA A 3 0.53 6.43 5.95
C ALA A 3 0.22 6.22 4.46
N SER A 4 -0.69 5.31 4.14
CA SER A 4 -1.19 5.10 2.77
C SER A 4 -2.53 5.82 2.53
N GLY A 5 -3.52 5.58 3.38
CA GLY A 5 -4.91 6.03 3.17
C GLY A 5 -5.09 7.55 3.15
N GLY A 6 -4.19 8.31 3.75
CA GLY A 6 -4.26 9.77 3.85
C GLY A 6 -4.19 10.49 2.49
N PHE A 7 -3.65 9.84 1.46
CA PHE A 7 -3.64 10.33 0.08
C PHE A 7 -4.57 9.53 -0.86
N ILE A 8 -5.50 8.75 -0.31
CA ILE A 8 -6.51 8.00 -1.08
C ILE A 8 -7.91 8.46 -0.68
N ALA A 9 -8.29 8.26 0.59
CA ALA A 9 -9.66 8.46 1.05
C ALA A 9 -10.20 9.88 0.80
N PRO A 10 -9.42 10.97 0.99
CA PRO A 10 -9.91 12.33 0.68
C PRO A 10 -10.31 12.58 -0.78
N PHE A 11 -9.89 11.72 -1.70
CA PHE A 11 -10.10 11.88 -3.15
C PHE A 11 -11.19 10.98 -3.70
N ILE A 12 -11.25 9.71 -3.24
CA ILE A 12 -12.19 8.71 -3.78
C ILE A 12 -13.26 8.24 -2.78
N GLU A 13 -13.11 8.56 -1.49
CA GLU A 13 -14.08 8.22 -0.42
C GLU A 13 -14.34 9.45 0.49
N PRO A 14 -14.74 10.62 -0.06
CA PRO A 14 -14.76 11.88 0.70
C PRO A 14 -15.78 11.88 1.85
N THR A 15 -16.79 11.02 1.81
CA THR A 15 -17.83 10.90 2.85
C THR A 15 -17.35 10.09 4.06
N LEU A 16 -16.28 9.29 3.93
CA LEU A 16 -15.71 8.51 5.03
C LEU A 16 -15.18 9.45 6.12
N LYS A 17 -15.73 9.34 7.33
CA LYS A 17 -15.25 10.08 8.50
C LYS A 17 -14.11 9.32 9.17
N TRP A 18 -12.88 9.73 8.89
CA TRP A 18 -11.67 9.13 9.47
C TRP A 18 -10.63 10.17 9.94
N ASP A 19 -10.76 11.41 9.47
CA ASP A 19 -9.83 12.51 9.73
C ASP A 19 -10.28 13.37 10.92
N PHE A 20 -9.85 14.64 10.97
CA PHE A 20 -10.21 15.58 12.04
C PHE A 20 -11.71 15.86 12.18
N ARG A 21 -12.57 15.40 11.26
CA ARG A 21 -14.03 15.35 11.47
C ARG A 21 -14.44 14.43 12.64
N VAL A 22 -13.59 13.51 13.05
CA VAL A 22 -13.78 12.68 14.26
C VAL A 22 -13.08 13.37 15.42
N GLU A 23 -13.83 13.88 16.40
CA GLU A 23 -13.35 14.73 17.51
C GLU A 23 -12.10 14.16 18.23
N ARG A 24 -12.07 12.85 18.47
CA ARG A 24 -10.96 12.18 19.17
C ARG A 24 -9.66 12.08 18.37
N VAL A 25 -9.67 12.38 17.08
CA VAL A 25 -8.45 12.39 16.25
C VAL A 25 -7.67 13.66 16.56
N LYS A 26 -6.53 13.54 17.24
CA LYS A 26 -5.69 14.69 17.63
C LYS A 26 -4.49 14.92 16.71
N SER A 27 -4.06 13.88 16.01
CA SER A 27 -3.03 14.00 14.98
C SER A 27 -3.19 12.92 13.90
N ILE A 28 -2.69 13.23 12.70
CA ILE A 28 -2.71 12.33 11.55
C ILE A 28 -1.33 12.37 10.91
N SER A 29 -0.76 11.19 10.66
CA SER A 29 0.44 11.01 9.83
C SER A 29 0.10 10.41 8.47
N ALA A 30 0.81 10.83 7.42
CA ALA A 30 0.68 10.29 6.07
C ALA A 30 2.04 10.26 5.36
N SER A 31 2.27 9.26 4.49
CA SER A 31 3.53 9.16 3.73
C SER A 31 3.36 9.76 2.34
N GLY A 32 4.02 10.89 2.07
CA GLY A 32 3.99 11.52 0.74
C GLY A 32 4.57 10.61 -0.34
N HIS A 33 5.58 9.82 0.01
CA HIS A 33 6.22 8.86 -0.90
C HIS A 33 5.45 7.55 -1.13
N LYS A 34 4.25 7.42 -0.57
CA LYS A 34 3.33 6.31 -0.88
C LYS A 34 2.32 6.79 -1.93
N TYR A 35 1.07 6.96 -1.54
CA TYR A 35 0.02 7.45 -2.43
C TYR A 35 0.00 8.98 -2.58
N GLY A 36 0.88 9.71 -1.87
CA GLY A 36 1.12 11.14 -2.11
C GLY A 36 1.96 11.43 -3.36
N LEU A 37 2.43 10.40 -4.07
CA LEU A 37 3.12 10.46 -5.36
C LEU A 37 4.47 11.19 -5.34
N ALA A 38 4.98 11.55 -4.16
CA ALA A 38 6.30 12.15 -4.03
C ALA A 38 7.41 11.08 -4.14
N PRO A 39 8.65 11.47 -4.49
CA PRO A 39 9.80 10.57 -4.38
C PRO A 39 10.09 10.15 -2.92
N LEU A 40 10.83 9.06 -2.75
CA LEU A 40 11.22 8.51 -1.44
C LEU A 40 11.86 9.57 -0.54
N GLY A 41 11.44 9.60 0.73
CA GLY A 41 12.02 10.47 1.75
C GLY A 41 11.14 11.62 2.25
N VAL A 42 9.82 11.59 2.01
CA VAL A 42 8.88 12.58 2.58
C VAL A 42 7.67 11.95 3.26
N GLY A 43 7.36 12.43 4.45
CA GLY A 43 6.16 12.13 5.22
C GLY A 43 5.65 13.39 5.91
N TRP A 44 4.40 13.33 6.34
CA TRP A 44 3.68 14.44 6.96
C TRP A 44 3.08 13.97 8.28
N VAL A 45 3.05 14.88 9.23
CA VAL A 45 2.24 14.77 10.44
C VAL A 45 1.57 16.11 10.67
N VAL A 46 0.28 16.07 10.99
CA VAL A 46 -0.53 17.25 11.27
C VAL A 46 -1.21 17.01 12.61
N TRP A 47 -1.17 18.01 13.48
CA TRP A 47 -1.96 18.06 14.72
C TRP A 47 -3.24 18.83 14.46
N ARG A 48 -4.31 18.48 15.18
CA ARG A 48 -5.60 19.15 15.07
C ARG A 48 -5.48 20.59 15.54
N ASP A 49 -5.06 20.78 16.79
CA ASP A 49 -4.90 22.08 17.42
C ASP A 49 -3.49 22.22 18.01
N LYS A 50 -3.09 23.46 18.32
CA LYS A 50 -1.78 23.74 18.95
C LYS A 50 -1.62 22.99 20.28
N GLU A 51 -2.69 22.91 21.08
CA GLU A 51 -2.71 22.22 22.38
C GLU A 51 -2.43 20.72 22.28
N ASP A 52 -2.62 20.10 21.10
CA ASP A 52 -2.36 18.68 20.89
C ASP A 52 -0.87 18.37 20.65
N LEU A 53 -0.03 19.40 20.52
CA LEU A 53 1.43 19.29 20.46
C LEU A 53 2.04 20.00 21.69
N PRO A 54 2.50 19.24 22.70
CA PRO A 54 3.14 19.81 23.88
C PRO A 54 4.31 20.74 23.53
N ASP A 55 4.31 21.94 24.11
CA ASP A 55 5.32 22.98 23.83
C ASP A 55 6.74 22.54 24.24
N ASP A 56 6.88 21.64 25.22
CA ASP A 56 8.16 21.09 25.70
C ASP A 56 8.83 20.11 24.72
N LEU A 57 8.10 19.68 23.68
CA LEU A 57 8.65 18.92 22.56
C LEU A 57 9.18 19.82 21.44
N ILE A 58 8.87 21.12 21.46
CA ILE A 58 9.23 22.06 20.40
C ILE A 58 10.55 22.73 20.74
N PHE A 59 11.51 22.64 19.82
CA PHE A 59 12.78 23.37 19.91
C PHE A 59 12.68 24.64 19.05
N ASN A 60 13.17 25.77 19.56
CA ASN A 60 13.25 27.01 18.76
C ASN A 60 14.65 27.16 18.18
N VAL A 61 14.73 27.39 16.87
CA VAL A 61 16.00 27.59 16.15
C VAL A 61 16.04 29.01 15.60
N ASP A 62 17.17 29.68 15.75
CA ASP A 62 17.36 31.03 15.20
C ASP A 62 17.52 30.96 13.67
N TYR A 63 16.66 31.68 12.95
CA TYR A 63 16.69 31.78 11.49
C TYR A 63 16.29 33.18 11.03
N LEU A 64 17.13 33.81 10.20
CA LEU A 64 16.93 35.16 9.63
C LEU A 64 16.56 36.25 10.67
N GLY A 65 17.11 36.16 11.89
CA GLY A 65 16.85 37.14 12.95
C GLY A 65 15.55 36.93 13.74
N GLY A 66 14.83 35.82 13.49
CA GLY A 66 13.71 35.36 14.31
C GLY A 66 13.91 33.94 14.82
N GLN A 67 12.94 33.44 15.60
CA GLN A 67 12.92 32.05 16.07
C GLN A 67 11.88 31.25 15.29
N MET A 68 12.27 30.10 14.77
CA MET A 68 11.36 29.15 14.12
C MET A 68 11.20 27.89 14.98
N PRO A 69 9.96 27.48 15.30
CA PRO A 69 9.71 26.24 16.02
C PRO A 69 10.01 25.03 15.13
N THR A 70 10.73 24.06 15.67
CA THR A 70 10.99 22.76 15.05
C THR A 70 10.58 21.63 15.98
N PHE A 71 9.86 20.68 15.40
CA PHE A 71 9.55 19.40 16.03
C PHE A 71 9.92 18.29 15.05
N ALA A 72 11.15 17.78 15.16
CA ALA A 72 11.69 16.78 14.27
C ALA A 72 12.79 15.97 14.96
N LEU A 73 12.93 14.69 14.59
CA LEU A 73 14.08 13.86 15.00
C LEU A 73 15.33 14.14 14.16
N ASN A 74 15.13 14.50 12.89
CA ASN A 74 16.22 14.77 11.95
C ASN A 74 16.48 16.28 11.86
N PHE A 75 17.73 16.66 11.68
CA PHE A 75 18.14 18.06 11.46
C PHE A 75 18.37 18.33 9.97
N SER A 76 19.63 18.41 9.51
CA SER A 76 19.98 18.64 8.11
C SER A 76 19.49 17.49 7.22
N ARG A 77 18.73 17.84 6.17
CA ARG A 77 18.17 16.89 5.21
C ARG A 77 17.84 17.58 3.88
N PRO A 78 17.79 16.85 2.75
CA PRO A 78 17.44 17.45 1.47
C PRO A 78 15.99 17.96 1.47
N GLY A 79 15.77 19.11 0.83
CA GLY A 79 14.43 19.71 0.63
C GLY A 79 13.72 19.24 -0.65
N GLY A 80 14.38 18.47 -1.51
CA GLY A 80 13.89 18.12 -2.85
C GLY A 80 12.55 17.39 -2.83
N GLN A 81 12.35 16.46 -1.88
CA GLN A 81 11.10 15.70 -1.77
C GLN A 81 9.92 16.57 -1.33
N ILE A 82 10.16 17.61 -0.52
CA ILE A 82 9.14 18.60 -0.14
C ILE A 82 8.72 19.40 -1.38
N ILE A 83 9.71 19.86 -2.17
CA ILE A 83 9.47 20.59 -3.42
C ILE A 83 8.69 19.74 -4.41
N ALA A 84 9.06 18.46 -4.58
CA ALA A 84 8.36 17.54 -5.47
C ALA A 84 6.92 17.26 -5.00
N GLN A 85 6.69 17.12 -3.69
CA GLN A 85 5.34 16.97 -3.15
C GLN A 85 4.49 18.23 -3.41
N TYR A 86 5.08 19.41 -3.23
CA TYR A 86 4.42 20.69 -3.51
C TYR A 86 4.09 20.85 -5.00
N TYR A 87 5.01 20.49 -5.89
CA TYR A 87 4.76 20.41 -7.32
C TYR A 87 3.54 19.53 -7.63
N ASN A 88 3.46 18.32 -7.06
CA ASN A 88 2.32 17.42 -7.28
C ASN A 88 0.99 18.04 -6.80
N PHE A 89 0.99 18.77 -5.68
CA PHE A 89 -0.22 19.46 -5.22
C PHE A 89 -0.70 20.51 -6.21
N LEU A 90 0.20 21.36 -6.73
CA LEU A 90 -0.14 22.40 -7.70
C LEU A 90 -0.53 21.80 -9.06
N ARG A 91 0.24 20.83 -9.54
CA ARG A 91 0.10 20.24 -10.87
C ARG A 91 -1.17 19.39 -10.99
N LEU A 92 -1.49 18.61 -9.97
CA LEU A 92 -2.61 17.67 -10.01
C LEU A 92 -3.88 18.28 -9.43
N GLY A 93 -3.78 19.05 -8.34
CA GLY A 93 -4.93 19.47 -7.56
C GLY A 93 -5.80 18.30 -7.10
N ARG A 94 -6.99 18.58 -6.57
CA ARG A 94 -7.92 17.53 -6.14
C ARG A 94 -8.33 16.61 -7.28
N GLU A 95 -8.59 17.16 -8.46
CA GLU A 95 -9.06 16.41 -9.61
C GLU A 95 -8.01 15.41 -10.11
N GLY A 96 -6.75 15.84 -10.26
CA GLY A 96 -5.67 14.97 -10.72
C GLY A 96 -5.36 13.84 -9.75
N TYR A 97 -5.34 14.11 -8.43
CA TYR A 97 -5.23 13.04 -7.44
C TYR A 97 -6.43 12.09 -7.52
N THR A 98 -7.66 12.61 -7.64
CA THR A 98 -8.87 11.78 -7.76
C THR A 98 -8.78 10.85 -8.95
N ARG A 99 -8.41 11.34 -10.14
CA ARG A 99 -8.23 10.50 -11.34
C ARG A 99 -7.18 9.41 -11.13
N ILE A 100 -6.03 9.74 -10.54
CA ILE A 100 -4.95 8.77 -10.31
C ILE A 100 -5.36 7.70 -9.29
N GLN A 101 -5.94 8.10 -8.15
CA GLN A 101 -6.34 7.15 -7.13
C GLN A 101 -7.50 6.27 -7.59
N GLN A 102 -8.47 6.85 -8.33
CA GLN A 102 -9.57 6.08 -8.92
C GLN A 102 -9.04 5.06 -9.92
N ALA A 103 -8.11 5.44 -10.81
CA ALA A 103 -7.51 4.50 -11.75
C ALA A 103 -6.78 3.33 -11.04
N CYS A 104 -6.10 3.60 -9.92
CA CYS A 104 -5.48 2.55 -9.11
C CYS A 104 -6.55 1.65 -8.47
N ALA A 105 -7.60 2.23 -7.88
CA ALA A 105 -8.69 1.50 -7.23
C ALA A 105 -9.46 0.62 -8.22
N ASP A 106 -9.87 1.17 -9.36
CA ASP A 106 -10.53 0.44 -10.45
C ASP A 106 -9.66 -0.70 -10.94
N THR A 107 -8.33 -0.46 -11.03
CA THR A 107 -7.38 -1.47 -11.46
C THR A 107 -7.33 -2.63 -10.47
N ALA A 108 -7.21 -2.33 -9.18
CA ALA A 108 -7.20 -3.31 -8.10
C ALA A 108 -8.51 -4.10 -8.02
N GLN A 109 -9.66 -3.44 -8.10
CA GLN A 109 -10.98 -4.08 -7.97
C GLN A 109 -11.26 -5.08 -9.09
N TRP A 110 -10.94 -4.72 -10.33
CA TRP A 110 -11.02 -5.66 -11.44
C TRP A 110 -10.02 -6.80 -11.30
N LEU A 111 -8.79 -6.54 -10.85
CA LEU A 111 -7.80 -7.60 -10.64
C LEU A 111 -8.29 -8.57 -9.56
N GLY A 112 -8.89 -8.06 -8.47
CA GLY A 112 -9.57 -8.86 -7.46
C GLY A 112 -10.68 -9.71 -8.06
N GLY A 113 -11.55 -9.13 -8.87
CA GLY A 113 -12.61 -9.84 -9.58
C GLY A 113 -12.11 -10.96 -10.50
N GLU A 114 -10.99 -10.76 -11.18
CA GLU A 114 -10.38 -11.80 -12.01
C GLU A 114 -9.68 -12.89 -11.18
N ILE A 115 -8.98 -12.52 -10.09
CA ILE A 115 -8.34 -13.47 -9.19
C ILE A 115 -9.38 -14.35 -8.47
N ALA A 116 -10.55 -13.81 -8.13
CA ALA A 116 -11.65 -14.57 -7.51
C ALA A 116 -12.15 -15.73 -8.38
N LYS A 117 -11.94 -15.66 -9.71
CA LYS A 117 -12.30 -16.72 -10.65
C LYS A 117 -11.27 -17.86 -10.69
N LEU A 118 -10.09 -17.67 -10.09
CA LEU A 118 -9.02 -18.66 -10.10
C LEU A 118 -9.27 -19.71 -9.03
N GLY A 119 -9.50 -20.95 -9.45
CA GLY A 119 -9.98 -22.06 -8.61
C GLY A 119 -9.29 -22.20 -7.24
N PRO A 120 -7.95 -22.25 -7.15
CA PRO A 120 -7.23 -22.43 -5.89
C PRO A 120 -7.26 -21.24 -4.94
N LEU A 121 -7.62 -20.05 -5.41
CA LEU A 121 -7.45 -18.79 -4.69
C LEU A 121 -8.76 -18.31 -4.07
N GLU A 122 -8.66 -17.76 -2.87
CA GLU A 122 -9.75 -17.12 -2.13
C GLU A 122 -9.36 -15.69 -1.76
N LEU A 123 -10.19 -14.71 -2.12
CA LEU A 123 -9.93 -13.32 -1.76
C LEU A 123 -10.08 -13.13 -0.24
N VAL A 124 -9.09 -12.47 0.35
CA VAL A 124 -9.15 -11.89 1.70
C VAL A 124 -9.54 -10.41 1.61
N TYR A 125 -9.17 -9.73 0.54
CA TYR A 125 -9.51 -8.34 0.27
C TYR A 125 -9.57 -8.09 -1.24
N ASP A 126 -10.65 -7.46 -1.71
CA ASP A 126 -11.01 -7.32 -3.12
C ASP A 126 -10.68 -5.94 -3.71
N GLY A 127 -10.08 -5.04 -2.93
CA GLY A 127 -9.74 -3.68 -3.38
C GLY A 127 -10.83 -2.63 -3.19
N LYS A 128 -11.95 -2.96 -2.54
CA LYS A 128 -13.04 -2.00 -2.26
C LYS A 128 -12.91 -1.36 -0.88
N SER A 129 -13.39 -0.13 -0.77
CA SER A 129 -13.56 0.62 0.50
C SER A 129 -12.26 0.96 1.26
N ALA A 130 -11.08 0.58 0.78
CA ALA A 130 -9.80 0.92 1.39
C ALA A 130 -8.69 1.16 0.34
N LEU A 131 -7.53 0.50 0.51
CA LEU A 131 -6.37 0.71 -0.36
C LEU A 131 -6.56 0.04 -1.73
N PRO A 132 -6.00 0.60 -2.82
CA PRO A 132 -5.85 -0.08 -4.10
C PRO A 132 -4.92 -1.30 -4.01
N ALA A 133 -5.45 -2.41 -3.51
CA ALA A 133 -4.71 -3.64 -3.30
C ALA A 133 -5.64 -4.85 -3.43
N VAL A 134 -5.05 -6.02 -3.65
CA VAL A 134 -5.74 -7.31 -3.62
C VAL A 134 -4.98 -8.22 -2.67
N CYS A 135 -5.70 -8.88 -1.76
CA CYS A 135 -5.14 -9.91 -0.89
C CYS A 135 -5.88 -11.22 -1.11
N TYR A 136 -5.17 -12.32 -1.18
CA TYR A 136 -5.76 -13.65 -1.31
C TYR A 136 -4.95 -14.71 -0.58
N LYS A 137 -5.61 -15.81 -0.26
CA LYS A 137 -5.04 -17.03 0.30
C LYS A 137 -5.37 -18.22 -0.60
N LEU A 138 -4.77 -19.38 -0.32
CA LEU A 138 -5.28 -20.64 -0.85
C LEU A 138 -6.59 -21.00 -0.12
N LYS A 139 -7.56 -21.54 -0.85
CA LYS A 139 -8.80 -22.06 -0.25
C LYS A 139 -8.51 -23.18 0.74
N GLU A 140 -9.34 -23.27 1.77
CA GLU A 140 -9.24 -24.34 2.77
C GLU A 140 -9.79 -25.67 2.25
N GLY A 141 -9.35 -26.78 2.85
CA GLY A 141 -9.91 -28.12 2.60
C GLY A 141 -9.41 -28.83 1.33
N SER A 142 -8.44 -28.27 0.60
CA SER A 142 -7.83 -28.91 -0.57
C SER A 142 -6.31 -28.93 -0.47
N ASN A 143 -5.69 -30.07 -0.79
CA ASN A 143 -4.24 -30.13 -0.99
C ASN A 143 -3.93 -29.79 -2.46
N TYR A 144 -3.50 -28.56 -2.71
CA TYR A 144 -3.16 -28.08 -4.04
C TYR A 144 -1.76 -28.52 -4.51
N GLY A 145 -0.98 -29.17 -3.65
CA GLY A 145 0.39 -29.58 -3.98
C GLY A 145 1.40 -28.43 -4.08
N PHE A 146 1.04 -27.22 -3.63
CA PHE A 146 1.93 -26.06 -3.55
C PHE A 146 1.45 -25.07 -2.48
N THR A 147 2.33 -24.18 -2.05
CA THR A 147 2.05 -23.05 -1.14
C THR A 147 2.08 -21.72 -1.89
N LEU A 148 1.57 -20.65 -1.27
CA LEU A 148 1.74 -19.30 -1.86
C LEU A 148 3.21 -18.90 -2.02
N TYR A 149 4.13 -19.45 -1.23
CA TYR A 149 5.57 -19.20 -1.43
C TYR A 149 6.08 -19.80 -2.74
N ASP A 150 5.63 -21.02 -3.09
CA ASP A 150 5.95 -21.65 -4.38
C ASP A 150 5.37 -20.86 -5.55
N LEU A 151 4.14 -20.37 -5.40
CA LEU A 151 3.51 -19.50 -6.40
C LEU A 151 4.29 -18.21 -6.59
N SER A 152 4.74 -17.57 -5.50
CA SER A 152 5.58 -16.37 -5.53
C SER A 152 6.88 -16.60 -6.31
N GLU A 153 7.60 -17.70 -6.05
CA GLU A 153 8.82 -18.01 -6.77
C GLU A 153 8.56 -18.26 -8.27
N ARG A 154 7.43 -18.90 -8.61
CA ARG A 154 7.09 -19.17 -10.00
C ARG A 154 6.74 -17.90 -10.79
N VAL A 155 6.02 -16.95 -10.20
CA VAL A 155 5.75 -15.66 -10.85
C VAL A 155 6.98 -14.74 -10.87
N ARG A 156 7.90 -14.89 -9.90
CA ARG A 156 9.20 -14.19 -9.89
C ARG A 156 10.06 -14.52 -11.09
N MET A 157 10.02 -15.76 -11.59
CA MET A 157 10.70 -16.14 -12.84
C MET A 157 10.23 -15.33 -14.06
N ARG A 158 9.12 -14.60 -13.95
CA ARG A 158 8.57 -13.70 -14.97
C ARG A 158 8.69 -12.22 -14.59
N GLY A 159 9.49 -11.91 -13.56
CA GLY A 159 9.77 -10.55 -13.11
C GLY A 159 8.85 -10.00 -12.02
N TRP A 160 7.83 -10.77 -11.59
CA TRP A 160 6.87 -10.30 -10.59
C TRP A 160 7.32 -10.56 -9.16
N LEU A 161 7.32 -9.51 -8.33
CA LEU A 161 7.57 -9.62 -6.90
C LEU A 161 6.24 -9.53 -6.13
N ILE A 162 5.68 -10.68 -5.75
CA ILE A 162 4.45 -10.76 -4.95
C ILE A 162 4.79 -11.26 -3.56
N ALA A 163 4.63 -10.41 -2.55
CA ALA A 163 4.95 -10.80 -1.18
C ALA A 163 3.97 -11.87 -0.67
N SER A 164 4.52 -12.96 -0.14
CA SER A 164 3.79 -14.00 0.59
C SER A 164 4.21 -13.97 2.06
N TYR A 165 3.26 -13.94 2.99
CA TYR A 165 3.56 -13.85 4.43
C TYR A 165 2.37 -14.30 5.29
N PRO A 166 2.61 -14.75 6.54
CA PRO A 166 1.55 -15.07 7.49
C PRO A 166 0.84 -13.80 7.99
N LEU A 167 -0.46 -13.91 8.30
CA LEU A 167 -1.17 -12.83 8.99
C LEU A 167 -0.63 -12.59 10.42
N PRO A 168 -0.93 -11.43 11.04
CA PRO A 168 -0.50 -11.07 12.38
C PRO A 168 -1.00 -12.02 13.50
N ALA A 169 -0.75 -11.63 14.75
CA ALA A 169 -1.09 -12.39 15.95
C ALA A 169 -2.51 -13.01 15.91
N ASN A 170 -2.61 -14.27 16.35
CA ASN A 170 -3.81 -15.10 16.36
C ASN A 170 -4.30 -15.58 14.98
N ARG A 171 -3.55 -15.34 13.90
CA ARG A 171 -3.87 -15.78 12.52
C ARG A 171 -2.64 -16.26 11.73
N GLN A 172 -1.54 -16.60 12.39
CA GLN A 172 -0.25 -16.89 11.75
C GLN A 172 -0.26 -18.13 10.82
N ALA A 173 -1.24 -19.04 10.99
CA ALA A 173 -1.43 -20.18 10.09
C ALA A 173 -1.99 -19.76 8.72
N THR A 174 -2.58 -18.56 8.60
CA THR A 174 -3.12 -18.05 7.34
C THR A 174 -2.03 -17.30 6.59
N ILE A 175 -1.50 -17.94 5.54
CA ILE A 175 -0.60 -17.29 4.59
C ILE A 175 -1.42 -16.54 3.55
N ILE A 176 -1.02 -15.30 3.26
CA ILE A 176 -1.62 -14.49 2.20
C ILE A 176 -0.57 -14.04 1.19
N GLN A 177 -1.03 -13.75 -0.01
CA GLN A 177 -0.33 -12.91 -0.97
C GLN A 177 -1.02 -11.56 -1.08
N ARG A 178 -0.24 -10.51 -1.28
CA ARG A 178 -0.74 -9.14 -1.43
C ARG A 178 -0.14 -8.47 -2.67
N ILE A 179 -1.01 -7.95 -3.52
CA ILE A 179 -0.65 -7.12 -4.67
C ILE A 179 -1.10 -5.70 -4.38
N LEU A 180 -0.18 -4.74 -4.35
CA LEU A 180 -0.52 -3.31 -4.27
C LEU A 180 -0.50 -2.68 -5.66
N VAL A 181 -1.60 -2.04 -6.04
CA VAL A 181 -1.69 -1.25 -7.26
C VAL A 181 -1.28 0.18 -6.93
N ARG A 182 -0.28 0.69 -7.66
CA ARG A 182 0.27 2.03 -7.50
C ARG A 182 0.19 2.76 -8.84
N HIS A 183 0.35 4.08 -8.81
CA HIS A 183 0.50 4.85 -10.04
C HIS A 183 1.62 4.25 -10.92
N GLY A 184 1.34 4.08 -12.21
CA GLY A 184 2.19 3.37 -13.17
C GLY A 184 1.83 1.89 -13.38
N VAL A 185 1.04 1.28 -12.50
CA VAL A 185 0.46 -0.06 -12.75
C VAL A 185 -0.84 0.11 -13.53
N SER A 186 -0.75 -0.01 -14.84
CA SER A 186 -1.88 0.11 -15.76
C SER A 186 -2.72 -1.17 -15.83
N ARG A 187 -3.91 -1.07 -16.45
CA ARG A 187 -4.83 -2.20 -16.65
C ARG A 187 -4.19 -3.34 -17.46
N ASP A 188 -3.45 -3.01 -18.51
CA ASP A 188 -2.72 -3.95 -19.36
C ASP A 188 -1.57 -4.63 -18.61
N LEU A 189 -0.83 -3.89 -17.76
CA LEU A 189 0.18 -4.49 -16.90
C LEU A 189 -0.43 -5.44 -15.87
N ALA A 190 -1.59 -5.09 -15.31
CA ALA A 190 -2.35 -5.97 -14.41
C ALA A 190 -2.89 -7.22 -15.14
N GLN A 191 -3.27 -7.11 -16.41
CA GLN A 191 -3.65 -8.25 -17.25
C GLN A 191 -2.46 -9.17 -17.52
N LEU A 192 -1.28 -8.63 -17.83
CA LEU A 192 -0.07 -9.42 -18.01
C LEU A 192 0.27 -10.21 -16.74
N LEU A 193 0.18 -9.55 -15.57
CA LEU A 193 0.34 -10.22 -14.27
C LEU A 193 -0.68 -11.35 -14.08
N LEU A 194 -1.95 -11.13 -14.40
CA LEU A 194 -3.00 -12.14 -14.28
C LEU A 194 -2.72 -13.36 -15.17
N ASP A 195 -2.25 -13.15 -16.40
CA ASP A 195 -1.92 -14.25 -17.31
C ASP A 195 -0.69 -15.02 -16.82
N ASP A 196 0.29 -14.34 -16.24
CA ASP A 196 1.43 -14.99 -15.58
C ASP A 196 1.05 -15.78 -14.33
N LEU A 197 0.10 -15.27 -13.56
CA LEU A 197 -0.46 -15.96 -12.40
C LEU A 197 -1.18 -17.24 -12.81
N LYS A 198 -2.02 -17.19 -13.85
CA LYS A 198 -2.71 -18.37 -14.42
C LYS A 198 -1.69 -19.42 -14.89
N ARG A 199 -0.69 -19.01 -15.68
CA ARG A 199 0.39 -19.89 -16.15
C ARG A 199 1.18 -20.54 -15.00
N ALA A 200 1.40 -19.79 -13.91
CA ALA A 200 2.07 -20.32 -12.73
C ALA A 200 1.20 -21.36 -12.00
N LEU A 201 -0.09 -21.09 -11.83
CA LEU A 201 -1.05 -22.03 -11.23
C LEU A 201 -1.17 -23.31 -12.06
N ASP A 202 -1.36 -23.21 -13.38
CA ASP A 202 -1.46 -24.38 -14.27
C ASP A 202 -0.20 -25.25 -14.19
N HIS A 203 0.98 -24.63 -14.13
CA HIS A 203 2.23 -25.35 -13.99
C HIS A 203 2.31 -26.11 -12.66
N LEU A 204 1.95 -25.46 -11.54
CA LEU A 204 2.02 -26.05 -10.20
C LEU A 204 0.97 -27.15 -9.99
N GLN A 205 -0.17 -27.09 -10.67
CA GLN A 205 -1.16 -28.16 -10.67
C GLN A 205 -0.63 -29.45 -11.31
N VAL A 206 0.14 -29.35 -12.40
CA VAL A 206 0.72 -30.51 -13.08
C VAL A 206 2.06 -30.95 -12.44
N ASN A 207 2.75 -30.04 -11.76
CA ASN A 207 4.06 -30.28 -11.15
C ASN A 207 4.03 -29.94 -9.65
N PRO A 208 3.36 -30.77 -8.81
CA PRO A 208 3.23 -30.50 -7.39
C PRO A 208 4.59 -30.54 -6.67
N VAL A 209 4.77 -29.62 -5.74
CA VAL A 209 5.97 -29.47 -4.92
C VAL A 209 5.82 -30.32 -3.66
N SER A 210 6.29 -31.57 -3.73
CA SER A 210 6.15 -32.58 -2.67
C SER A 210 6.93 -32.26 -1.38
N ARG A 211 7.97 -31.42 -1.45
CA ARG A 211 8.69 -30.83 -0.30
C ARG A 211 9.05 -29.39 -0.61
N SER A 212 8.14 -28.46 -0.30
CA SER A 212 8.43 -27.04 -0.50
C SER A 212 9.50 -26.57 0.49
N GLY A 213 10.61 -26.06 -0.05
CA GLY A 213 11.59 -25.26 0.70
C GLY A 213 11.32 -23.76 0.61
N ALA A 214 10.23 -23.36 -0.06
CA ALA A 214 9.89 -21.96 -0.25
C ALA A 214 9.36 -21.37 1.07
N GLY A 215 9.93 -20.24 1.47
CA GLY A 215 9.56 -19.53 2.69
C GLY A 215 9.43 -18.04 2.46
N PRO A 216 9.31 -17.25 3.54
CA PRO A 216 9.28 -15.80 3.45
C PRO A 216 10.56 -15.29 2.78
N THR A 217 10.44 -14.71 1.59
CA THR A 217 11.58 -14.13 0.83
C THR A 217 11.66 -12.61 0.97
N PHE A 218 10.74 -12.00 1.73
CA PHE A 218 10.67 -10.56 1.91
C PHE A 218 10.41 -10.22 3.38
N HIS A 219 11.32 -9.44 3.96
CA HIS A 219 11.17 -8.86 5.30
C HIS A 219 10.97 -7.34 5.12
N HIS A 220 9.93 -6.80 5.75
CA HIS A 220 9.65 -5.36 5.79
C HIS A 220 10.54 -4.65 6.82
#